data_AF-A0A816PT40-F1
#
_entry.id   AF-A0A816PT40-F1
#
_cell.length_a   1.000
_cell.length_b   1.000
_cell.length_c   1.000
_cell.angle_alpha   90.00
_cell.angle_beta   90.00
_cell.angle_gamma   90.00
#
_symmetry.space_group_name_H-M   'P 1'
#
loop_
_entity.id
_entity.type
_entity.pdbx_description
1 polymer ?
#
loop_
_entity_poly.entity_id
_entity_poly.type
_entity_poly.pdbx_seq_one_letter_code
_entity_poly.pdbx_strand_id
1 'polypeptide(L)'
;MFKVKKLVSLKGIERLRKKTNSKFPILHTKTSAYVRFEYAVRTAIFVACKYEHKLDQFDTLNIRFNMDGTLIGNKHIVAISINCIEGGSQCQAAKNLIPLGLFEVQKENTELLRQSLPSEFINDIKSVKYISIGEKNISIRIRLGGDLMNAVYVFGLAGFSSNHQCIFCTQHKDDLHVTDDTAYDKTVTERKGKNKQTITIHVGHSSCHDLTKKARSLTEQTLSLTKNTNELGYKCEPLFGDLFDYQDYCADTLHMKLRVFDVILKDMLAYASRTGK
;
A
#
# COMPACT_ATOMS: atom_id res chain seq x y z
N MET A 1 -19.97 40.65 -19.26
CA MET A 1 -19.45 40.30 -20.61
C MET A 1 -18.88 38.88 -20.56
N PHE A 2 -19.70 37.87 -20.87
CA PHE A 2 -19.29 36.46 -20.80
C PHE A 2 -18.34 36.14 -21.95
N LYS A 3 -17.08 35.77 -21.65
CA LYS A 3 -16.16 35.23 -22.65
C LYS A 3 -16.78 33.94 -23.21
N VAL A 4 -17.21 33.99 -24.47
CA VAL A 4 -17.63 32.83 -25.25
C VAL A 4 -16.50 31.81 -25.20
N LYS A 5 -16.71 30.69 -24.50
CA LYS A 5 -15.77 29.55 -24.52
C LYS A 5 -15.69 29.06 -25.96
N LYS A 6 -14.56 29.31 -26.61
CA LYS A 6 -14.28 28.85 -27.98
C LYS A 6 -14.44 27.33 -28.00
N LEU A 7 -15.52 26.84 -28.61
CA LEU A 7 -15.74 25.41 -28.80
C LEU A 7 -14.62 24.88 -29.70
N VAL A 8 -13.72 24.09 -29.12
CA VAL A 8 -12.64 23.45 -29.86
C VAL A 8 -13.23 22.25 -30.59
N SER A 9 -13.06 22.18 -31.91
CA SER A 9 -13.51 21.02 -32.70
C SER A 9 -12.79 19.74 -32.22
N LEU A 10 -13.40 18.56 -32.40
CA LEU A 10 -12.78 17.27 -32.04
C LEU A 10 -11.36 17.12 -32.64
N LYS A 11 -11.18 17.52 -33.90
CA LYS A 11 -9.88 17.57 -34.58
C LYS A 11 -8.89 18.55 -33.92
N GLY A 12 -9.40 19.67 -33.40
CA GLY A 12 -8.62 20.63 -32.60
C GLY A 12 -8.22 20.06 -31.23
N ILE A 13 -9.14 19.34 -30.56
CA ILE A 13 -8.87 18.64 -29.29
C ILE A 13 -7.82 17.54 -29.51
N GLU A 14 -7.91 16.77 -30.59
CA GLU A 14 -6.93 15.74 -30.95
C GLU A 14 -5.55 16.32 -31.27
N ARG A 15 -5.48 17.43 -32.01
CA ARG A 15 -4.20 18.14 -32.26
C ARG A 15 -3.60 18.67 -30.97
N LEU A 16 -4.41 19.27 -30.09
CA LEU A 16 -3.97 19.72 -28.77
C LEU A 16 -3.50 18.54 -27.93
N ARG A 17 -4.26 17.44 -27.86
CA ARG A 17 -3.85 16.20 -27.19
C ARG A 17 -2.53 15.68 -27.72
N LYS A 18 -2.34 15.54 -29.04
CA LYS A 18 -1.08 15.08 -29.63
C LYS A 18 0.11 16.01 -29.29
N LYS A 19 -0.09 17.32 -29.35
CA LYS A 19 0.94 18.33 -29.02
C LYS A 19 1.28 18.38 -27.53
N THR A 20 0.31 18.12 -26.66
CA THR A 20 0.53 18.04 -25.21
C THR A 20 1.17 16.70 -24.86
N ASN A 21 0.66 15.60 -25.42
CA ASN A 21 1.13 14.21 -25.22
C ASN A 21 2.59 14.02 -25.66
N SER A 22 3.03 14.69 -26.73
CA SER A 22 4.44 14.63 -27.17
C SER A 22 5.43 15.25 -26.18
N LYS A 23 4.94 15.95 -25.15
CA LYS A 23 5.77 16.52 -24.07
C LYS A 23 5.80 15.67 -22.81
N PHE A 24 4.97 14.63 -22.72
CA PHE A 24 4.98 13.75 -21.55
C PHE A 24 6.05 12.69 -21.74
N PRO A 25 6.98 12.53 -20.79
CA PRO A 25 8.04 11.52 -20.86
C PRO A 25 7.49 10.13 -20.50
N ILE A 26 6.55 9.63 -21.31
CA ILE A 26 5.97 8.29 -21.11
C ILE A 26 6.95 7.26 -21.66
N LEU A 27 7.45 6.43 -20.76
CA LEU A 27 8.17 5.21 -21.06
C LEU A 27 7.16 4.10 -21.27
N HIS A 28 7.27 3.36 -22.36
CA HIS A 28 6.33 2.28 -22.67
C HIS A 28 7.07 1.04 -23.15
N THR A 29 6.54 -0.10 -22.75
CA THR A 29 6.92 -1.43 -23.22
C THR A 29 5.68 -2.10 -23.81
N LYS A 30 5.80 -3.39 -24.17
CA LYS A 30 4.64 -4.18 -24.61
C LYS A 30 3.59 -4.36 -23.51
N THR A 31 4.00 -4.36 -22.24
CA THR A 31 3.18 -4.73 -21.09
C THR A 31 3.11 -3.64 -20.02
N SER A 32 3.70 -2.47 -20.26
CA SER A 32 3.68 -1.38 -19.29
C SER A 32 3.74 -0.01 -19.96
N ALA A 33 3.18 0.98 -19.29
CA ALA A 33 3.33 2.39 -19.64
C ALA A 33 3.42 3.20 -18.36
N TYR A 34 4.51 3.96 -18.19
CA TYR A 34 4.78 4.70 -16.96
C TYR A 34 5.57 5.98 -17.24
N VAL A 35 5.59 6.90 -16.29
CA VAL A 35 6.40 8.13 -16.36
C VAL A 35 7.53 8.07 -15.35
N ARG A 36 8.56 8.91 -15.53
CA ARG A 36 9.59 9.10 -14.52
C ARG A 36 8.96 9.55 -13.20
N PHE A 37 9.40 8.95 -12.10
CA PHE A 37 8.84 9.18 -10.77
C PHE A 37 8.99 10.65 -10.36
N GLU A 38 10.16 11.26 -10.60
CA GLU A 38 10.37 12.69 -10.31
C GLU A 38 9.33 13.57 -11.03
N TYR A 39 9.02 13.27 -12.30
CA TYR A 39 8.01 13.99 -13.06
C TYR A 39 6.61 13.87 -12.42
N ALA A 40 6.23 12.66 -12.01
CA ALA A 40 4.97 12.44 -11.30
C ALA A 40 4.95 13.20 -9.96
N VAL A 41 6.04 13.18 -9.19
CA VAL A 41 6.14 13.89 -7.90
C VAL A 41 5.99 15.40 -8.11
N ARG A 42 6.70 15.99 -9.08
CA ARG A 42 6.56 17.43 -9.42
C ARG A 42 5.12 17.77 -9.80
N THR A 43 4.46 16.89 -10.56
CA THR A 43 3.06 17.08 -10.94
C THR A 43 2.13 16.99 -9.73
N ALA A 44 2.37 16.06 -8.81
CA ALA A 44 1.58 15.90 -7.59
C ALA A 44 1.72 17.12 -6.67
N ILE A 45 2.93 17.65 -6.54
CA ILE A 45 3.23 18.90 -5.82
C ILE A 45 2.52 20.07 -6.48
N PHE A 46 2.60 20.20 -7.81
CA PHE A 46 1.89 21.26 -8.54
C PHE A 46 0.37 21.21 -8.32
N VAL A 47 -0.22 20.02 -8.26
CA VAL A 47 -1.64 19.86 -7.92
C VAL A 47 -1.90 20.26 -6.47
N ALA A 48 -1.03 19.86 -5.53
CA ALA A 48 -1.14 20.22 -4.12
C ALA A 48 -1.00 21.74 -3.88
N CYS A 49 -0.16 22.45 -4.65
CA CYS A 49 -0.02 23.91 -4.59
C CYS A 49 -1.33 24.68 -4.82
N LYS A 50 -2.34 24.03 -5.42
CA LYS A 50 -3.68 24.62 -5.62
C LYS A 50 -4.51 24.66 -4.35
N TYR A 51 -4.17 23.83 -3.37
CA TYR A 51 -4.93 23.65 -2.13
C TYR A 51 -4.12 24.02 -0.88
N GLU A 52 -2.80 23.87 -0.93
CA GLU A 52 -1.86 24.36 0.07
C GLU A 52 -0.78 25.21 -0.62
N HIS A 53 -0.76 26.51 -0.35
CA HIS A 53 0.15 27.44 -1.03
C HIS A 53 1.55 27.49 -0.42
N LYS A 54 1.72 26.99 0.82
CA LYS A 54 2.96 27.05 1.60
C LYS A 54 3.69 25.70 1.66
N LEU A 55 3.65 24.92 0.58
CA LEU A 55 4.34 23.61 0.51
C LEU A 55 5.86 23.74 0.67
N ASP A 56 6.43 24.90 0.33
CA ASP A 56 7.84 25.25 0.51
C ASP A 56 8.24 25.40 2.00
N GLN A 57 7.28 25.55 2.91
CA GLN A 57 7.56 25.62 4.35
C GLN A 57 7.85 24.26 4.96
N PHE A 58 7.46 23.17 4.31
CA PHE A 58 7.71 21.82 4.80
C PHE A 58 9.16 21.40 4.51
N ASP A 59 9.77 20.70 5.46
CA ASP A 59 11.10 20.09 5.26
C ASP A 59 10.99 18.72 4.59
N THR A 60 9.83 18.07 4.73
CA THR A 60 9.48 16.80 4.10
C THR A 60 8.09 16.88 3.51
N LEU A 61 7.93 16.41 2.28
CA LEU A 61 6.62 16.16 1.67
C LEU A 61 6.35 14.66 1.64
N ASN A 62 5.16 14.27 2.05
CA ASN A 62 4.72 12.89 2.02
C ASN A 62 3.97 12.62 0.71
N ILE A 63 4.56 11.76 -0.11
CA ILE A 63 3.98 11.30 -1.38
C ILE A 63 3.33 9.95 -1.13
N ARG A 64 1.99 9.92 -1.17
CA ARG A 64 1.23 8.68 -1.08
C ARG A 64 1.28 7.96 -2.41
N PHE A 65 1.76 6.73 -2.39
CA PHE A 65 1.81 5.77 -3.47
C PHE A 65 0.60 4.86 -3.39
N ASN A 66 -0.28 4.94 -4.39
CA ASN A 66 -1.49 4.13 -4.47
C ASN A 66 -1.34 3.11 -5.59
N MET A 67 -1.74 1.89 -5.30
CA MET A 67 -1.76 0.82 -6.28
C MET A 67 -3.13 0.14 -6.25
N ASP A 68 -3.70 -0.14 -7.42
CA ASP A 68 -5.00 -0.78 -7.53
C ASP A 68 -5.01 -1.76 -8.71
N GLY A 69 -5.66 -2.90 -8.51
CA GLY A 69 -5.80 -3.95 -9.51
C GLY A 69 -7.15 -3.81 -10.21
N THR A 70 -7.16 -3.84 -11.54
CA THR A 70 -8.40 -3.84 -12.32
C THR A 70 -8.32 -4.82 -13.48
N LEU A 71 -9.48 -5.35 -13.87
CA LEU A 71 -9.65 -6.12 -15.09
C LEU A 71 -10.03 -5.17 -16.23
N ILE A 72 -9.29 -5.23 -17.34
CA ILE A 72 -9.63 -4.54 -18.59
C ILE A 72 -9.72 -5.60 -19.69
N GLY A 73 -10.94 -5.98 -20.06
CA GLY A 73 -11.18 -7.12 -20.94
C GLY A 73 -10.72 -8.42 -20.29
N ASN A 74 -9.80 -9.13 -20.92
CA ASN A 74 -9.20 -10.37 -20.41
C ASN A 74 -7.83 -10.16 -19.75
N LYS A 75 -7.42 -8.91 -19.53
CA LYS A 75 -6.12 -8.56 -18.95
C LYS A 75 -6.28 -8.04 -17.53
N HIS A 76 -5.45 -8.53 -16.62
CA HIS A 76 -5.27 -7.87 -15.34
C HIS A 76 -4.28 -6.72 -15.51
N ILE A 77 -4.67 -5.55 -15.06
CA ILE A 77 -3.87 -4.34 -15.08
C ILE A 77 -3.72 -3.84 -13.66
N VAL A 78 -2.49 -3.56 -13.26
CA VAL A 78 -2.20 -2.82 -12.03
C VAL A 78 -1.97 -1.37 -12.40
N ALA A 79 -2.79 -0.50 -11.84
CA ALA A 79 -2.65 0.94 -11.95
C ALA A 79 -1.94 1.48 -10.72
N ILE A 80 -0.90 2.27 -10.94
CA ILE A 80 -0.14 2.94 -9.91
C ILE A 80 -0.32 4.44 -10.09
N SER A 81 -0.69 5.12 -9.01
CA SER A 81 -0.85 6.57 -8.98
C SER A 81 -0.26 7.14 -7.69
N ILE A 82 0.02 8.44 -7.69
CA ILE A 82 0.55 9.12 -6.52
C ILE A 82 -0.18 10.43 -6.24
N ASN A 83 -0.08 10.89 -5.00
CA ASN A 83 -0.54 12.21 -4.60
C ASN A 83 0.31 12.77 -3.46
N CYS A 84 0.40 14.09 -3.34
CA CYS A 84 1.03 14.75 -2.19
C CYS A 84 -0.02 14.88 -1.07
N ILE A 85 0.33 14.42 0.13
CA ILE A 85 -0.58 14.36 1.29
C ILE A 85 -0.81 15.77 1.86
N GLU A 86 0.20 16.64 1.84
CA GLU A 86 0.15 17.99 2.38
C GLU A 86 -0.89 18.88 1.66
N GLY A 87 -1.27 18.55 0.41
CA GLY A 87 -2.39 19.21 -0.29
C GLY A 87 -3.79 18.85 0.27
N GLY A 88 -3.86 18.04 1.33
CA GLY A 88 -5.09 17.72 2.06
C GLY A 88 -6.02 16.73 1.33
N SER A 89 -7.26 16.65 1.81
CA SER A 89 -8.28 15.71 1.30
C SER A 89 -8.61 15.91 -0.18
N GLN A 90 -8.47 17.14 -0.69
CA GLN A 90 -8.69 17.44 -2.10
C GLN A 90 -7.71 16.70 -3.01
N CYS A 91 -6.44 16.57 -2.59
CA CYS A 91 -5.44 15.81 -3.33
C CYS A 91 -5.66 14.29 -3.30
N GLN A 92 -6.55 13.79 -2.42
CA GLN A 92 -6.89 12.37 -2.33
C GLN A 92 -8.07 11.99 -3.25
N ALA A 93 -8.76 12.97 -3.83
CA ALA A 93 -9.84 12.71 -4.78
C ALA A 93 -9.30 12.13 -6.10
N ALA A 94 -10.01 11.17 -6.68
CA ALA A 94 -9.60 10.45 -7.90
C ALA A 94 -9.13 11.36 -9.05
N LYS A 95 -9.80 12.51 -9.25
CA LYS A 95 -9.46 13.49 -10.31
C LYS A 95 -8.09 14.17 -10.14
N ASN A 96 -7.53 14.13 -8.93
CA ASN A 96 -6.28 14.79 -8.56
C ASN A 96 -5.14 13.79 -8.34
N LEU A 97 -5.41 12.49 -8.45
CA LEU A 97 -4.36 11.47 -8.44
C LEU A 97 -3.52 11.58 -9.71
N ILE A 98 -2.20 11.53 -9.55
CA ILE A 98 -1.26 11.58 -10.66
C ILE A 98 -0.94 10.16 -11.09
N PRO A 99 -1.29 9.74 -12.32
CA PRO A 99 -0.90 8.44 -12.82
C PRO A 99 0.62 8.33 -12.87
N LEU A 100 1.16 7.27 -12.28
CA LEU A 100 2.58 6.95 -12.33
C LEU A 100 2.84 5.85 -13.36
N GLY A 101 1.99 4.81 -13.40
CA GLY A 101 2.11 3.77 -14.40
C GLY A 101 0.95 2.79 -14.44
N LEU A 102 0.86 2.06 -15.55
CA LEU A 102 -0.03 0.93 -15.78
C LEU A 102 0.81 -0.27 -16.17
N PHE A 103 0.53 -1.42 -15.54
CA PHE A 103 1.30 -2.64 -15.73
C PHE A 103 0.35 -3.81 -16.00
N GLU A 104 0.52 -4.47 -17.13
CA GLU A 104 -0.16 -5.73 -17.41
C GLU A 104 0.46 -6.84 -16.57
N VAL A 105 -0.40 -7.54 -15.84
CA VAL A 105 -0.02 -8.61 -14.93
C VAL A 105 -0.77 -9.87 -15.34
N GLN A 106 -0.12 -11.02 -15.25
CA GLN A 106 -0.77 -12.28 -15.64
C GLN A 106 -1.83 -12.71 -14.63
N LYS A 107 -1.57 -12.46 -13.34
CA LYS A 107 -2.44 -12.78 -12.22
C LYS A 107 -2.02 -11.97 -10.99
N GLU A 108 -2.95 -11.70 -10.09
CA GLU A 108 -2.70 -11.07 -8.78
C GLU A 108 -2.01 -12.05 -7.81
N ASN A 109 -0.70 -12.21 -8.02
CA ASN A 109 0.22 -12.93 -7.16
C ASN A 109 1.48 -12.08 -7.01
N THR A 110 1.97 -11.86 -5.78
CA THR A 110 3.18 -11.09 -5.47
C THR A 110 4.37 -11.41 -6.38
N GLU A 111 4.64 -12.69 -6.65
CA GLU A 111 5.78 -13.09 -7.48
C GLU A 111 5.62 -12.66 -8.95
N LEU A 112 4.42 -12.83 -9.50
CA LEU A 112 4.10 -12.43 -10.87
C LEU A 112 4.03 -10.91 -11.00
N LEU A 113 3.50 -10.23 -9.98
CA LEU A 113 3.51 -8.77 -9.88
C LEU A 113 4.94 -8.22 -9.92
N ARG A 114 5.85 -8.84 -9.15
CA ARG A 114 7.27 -8.46 -9.12
C ARG A 114 7.95 -8.63 -10.47
N GLN A 115 7.61 -9.68 -11.22
CA GLN A 115 8.12 -9.88 -12.58
C GLN A 115 7.57 -8.88 -13.60
N SER A 116 6.34 -8.38 -13.39
CA SER A 116 5.71 -7.39 -14.25
C SER A 116 6.24 -5.96 -14.05
N LEU A 117 6.83 -5.65 -12.89
CA LEU A 117 7.38 -4.33 -12.59
C LEU A 117 8.84 -4.24 -13.08
N PRO A 118 9.17 -3.32 -14.01
CA PRO A 118 10.53 -3.14 -14.47
C PRO A 118 11.46 -2.72 -13.33
N SER A 119 12.66 -3.30 -13.25
CA SER A 119 13.65 -2.91 -12.23
C SER A 119 14.05 -1.44 -12.34
N GLU A 120 14.13 -0.91 -13.55
CA GLU A 120 14.35 0.52 -13.83
C GLU A 120 13.28 1.42 -13.21
N PHE A 121 12.02 0.98 -13.18
CA PHE A 121 10.91 1.72 -12.58
C PHE A 121 11.05 1.78 -11.06
N ILE A 122 11.38 0.65 -10.42
CA ILE A 122 11.60 0.60 -8.97
C ILE A 122 12.82 1.44 -8.58
N ASN A 123 13.91 1.35 -9.35
CA ASN A 123 15.13 2.13 -9.11
C ASN A 123 14.89 3.63 -9.30
N ASP A 124 14.08 4.03 -10.28
CA ASP A 124 13.68 5.41 -10.49
C ASP A 124 12.91 5.96 -9.28
N ILE A 125 11.97 5.19 -8.73
CA ILE A 125 11.27 5.58 -7.49
C ILE A 125 12.25 5.74 -6.32
N LYS A 126 13.15 4.77 -6.13
CA LYS A 126 14.15 4.80 -5.05
C LYS A 126 15.10 6.00 -5.17
N SER A 127 15.39 6.46 -6.39
CA SER A 127 16.34 7.55 -6.64
C SER A 127 15.85 8.93 -6.20
N VAL A 128 14.54 9.16 -6.14
CA VAL A 128 13.98 10.47 -5.80
C VAL A 128 13.86 10.60 -4.29
N LYS A 129 14.89 11.19 -3.66
CA LYS A 129 14.91 11.49 -2.22
C LYS A 129 14.61 12.94 -1.89
N TYR A 130 14.85 13.84 -2.83
CA TYR A 130 14.70 15.28 -2.66
C TYR A 130 14.11 15.90 -3.92
N ILE A 131 13.44 17.04 -3.75
CA ILE A 131 12.97 17.86 -4.86
C ILE A 131 13.20 19.33 -4.57
N SER A 132 13.65 20.07 -5.58
CA SER A 132 13.78 21.52 -5.49
C SER A 132 12.45 22.20 -5.80
N ILE A 133 11.96 23.00 -4.86
CA ILE A 133 10.84 23.93 -5.02
C ILE A 133 11.37 25.34 -4.75
N GLY A 134 11.46 26.16 -5.81
CA GLY A 134 12.17 27.43 -5.72
C GLY A 134 13.64 27.21 -5.34
N GLU A 135 14.09 27.84 -4.26
CA GLU A 135 15.45 27.73 -3.75
C GLU A 135 15.61 26.64 -2.67
N LYS A 136 14.51 26.04 -2.20
CA LYS A 136 14.53 25.02 -1.14
C LYS A 136 14.58 23.61 -1.72
N ASN A 137 15.47 22.78 -1.19
CA ASN A 137 15.42 21.34 -1.38
C ASN A 137 14.60 20.70 -0.27
N ILE A 138 13.52 20.01 -0.65
CA ILE A 138 12.59 19.38 0.27
C ILE A 138 12.74 17.87 0.18
N SER A 139 12.76 17.19 1.32
CA SER A 139 12.83 15.73 1.37
C SER A 139 11.53 15.10 0.90
N ILE A 140 11.62 14.00 0.18
CA ILE A 140 10.47 13.21 -0.28
C ILE A 140 10.38 11.93 0.55
N ARG A 141 9.28 11.78 1.30
CA ARG A 141 8.94 10.53 1.98
C ARG A 141 7.80 9.85 1.23
N ILE A 142 8.01 8.61 0.81
CA ILE A 142 6.97 7.84 0.12
C ILE A 142 6.17 7.06 1.17
N ARG A 143 4.84 7.15 1.10
CA ARG A 143 3.91 6.41 1.96
C ARG A 143 3.11 5.44 1.11
N LEU A 144 2.87 4.24 1.59
CA LEU A 144 2.06 3.26 0.85
C LEU A 144 0.58 3.44 1.22
N GLY A 145 -0.26 3.68 0.22
CA GLY A 145 -1.71 3.67 0.35
C GLY A 145 -2.32 2.50 -0.42
N GLY A 146 -3.39 1.94 0.12
CA GLY A 146 -4.12 0.86 -0.55
C GLY A 146 -4.96 0.09 0.44
N ASP A 147 -5.80 -0.80 -0.06
CA ASP A 147 -6.55 -1.73 0.78
C ASP A 147 -5.61 -2.77 1.44
N LEU A 148 -6.21 -3.65 2.25
CA LEU A 148 -5.47 -4.68 2.96
C LEU A 148 -4.81 -5.70 2.00
N MET A 149 -5.47 -6.04 0.89
CA MET A 149 -4.92 -6.99 -0.08
C MET A 149 -3.68 -6.42 -0.75
N ASN A 150 -3.70 -5.14 -1.08
CA ASN A 150 -2.53 -4.43 -1.58
C ASN A 150 -1.36 -4.52 -0.60
N ALA A 151 -1.59 -4.22 0.69
CA ALA A 151 -0.56 -4.33 1.71
C ALA A 151 0.01 -5.75 1.82
N VAL A 152 -0.84 -6.77 1.75
CA VAL A 152 -0.42 -8.18 1.74
C VAL A 152 0.50 -8.47 0.55
N TYR A 153 0.17 -7.99 -0.65
CA TYR A 153 1.02 -8.17 -1.83
C TYR A 153 2.33 -7.41 -1.71
N VAL A 154 2.28 -6.14 -1.30
CA VAL A 154 3.46 -5.28 -1.18
C VAL A 154 4.45 -5.81 -0.16
N PHE A 155 3.97 -6.28 0.99
CA PHE A 155 4.82 -6.83 2.04
C PHE A 155 5.05 -8.35 1.92
N GLY A 156 4.55 -9.03 0.88
CA GLY A 156 4.80 -10.46 0.69
C GLY A 156 4.24 -11.35 1.81
N LEU A 157 3.09 -10.98 2.37
CA LEU A 157 2.44 -11.72 3.47
C LEU A 157 1.56 -12.86 2.94
N ALA A 158 1.29 -13.86 3.78
CA ALA A 158 0.40 -14.97 3.45
C ALA A 158 -1.09 -14.57 3.34
N GLY A 159 -1.46 -13.37 3.79
CA GLY A 159 -2.81 -12.83 3.68
C GLY A 159 -3.81 -13.44 4.68
N PHE A 160 -5.09 -13.47 4.30
CA PHE A 160 -6.20 -13.84 5.21
C PHE A 160 -6.18 -15.30 5.69
N SER A 161 -5.55 -16.21 4.96
CA SER A 161 -5.39 -17.60 5.38
C SER A 161 -4.29 -17.80 6.41
N SER A 162 -3.50 -16.75 6.70
CA SER A 162 -2.46 -16.77 7.72
C SER A 162 -3.04 -16.89 9.12
N ASN A 163 -2.31 -17.55 10.00
CA ASN A 163 -2.55 -17.44 11.44
C ASN A 163 -2.10 -16.09 12.02
N HIS A 164 -1.31 -15.32 11.27
CA HIS A 164 -0.84 -13.98 11.65
C HIS A 164 -1.40 -12.97 10.64
N GLN A 165 -2.65 -12.56 10.87
CA GLN A 165 -3.43 -11.77 9.91
C GLN A 165 -3.09 -10.28 9.94
N CYS A 166 -2.49 -9.80 11.03
CA CYS A 166 -2.11 -8.40 11.16
C CYS A 166 -0.91 -8.08 10.26
N ILE A 167 -1.01 -6.98 9.52
CA ILE A 167 0.09 -6.44 8.70
C ILE A 167 1.13 -5.71 9.54
N PHE A 168 0.81 -5.29 10.77
CA PHE A 168 1.73 -4.49 11.60
C PHE A 168 2.38 -5.29 12.71
N CYS A 169 1.76 -6.38 13.17
CA CYS A 169 2.30 -7.20 14.24
C CYS A 169 2.25 -8.68 13.90
N THR A 170 3.02 -9.48 14.64
CA THR A 170 3.10 -10.93 14.50
C THR A 170 2.15 -11.67 15.45
N GLN A 171 1.07 -11.02 15.91
CA GLN A 171 0.08 -11.66 16.78
C GLN A 171 -0.62 -12.83 16.07
N HIS A 172 -0.75 -13.96 16.76
CA HIS A 172 -1.50 -15.12 16.28
C HIS A 172 -3.01 -14.86 16.40
N LYS A 173 -3.81 -15.39 15.45
CA LYS A 173 -5.26 -15.16 15.36
C LYS A 173 -6.03 -15.59 16.62
N ASP A 174 -5.50 -16.59 17.32
CA ASP A 174 -6.11 -17.12 18.54
C ASP A 174 -5.92 -16.17 19.73
N ASP A 175 -4.98 -15.22 19.64
CA ASP A 175 -4.61 -14.30 20.71
C ASP A 175 -4.95 -12.84 20.37
N LEU A 176 -5.88 -12.59 19.44
CA LEU A 176 -6.27 -11.23 19.01
C LEU A 176 -6.94 -10.39 20.11
N HIS A 177 -7.38 -11.02 21.19
CA HIS A 177 -8.02 -10.37 22.34
C HIS A 177 -7.03 -9.98 23.46
N VAL A 178 -5.74 -10.29 23.27
CA VAL A 178 -4.69 -9.99 24.25
C VAL A 178 -4.25 -8.53 24.13
N THR A 179 -4.30 -7.84 25.26
CA THR A 179 -3.95 -6.43 25.46
C THR A 179 -2.87 -6.33 26.55
N ASP A 180 -2.39 -5.12 26.83
CA ASP A 180 -1.44 -4.88 27.93
C ASP A 180 -1.94 -5.45 29.26
N ASP A 181 -3.24 -5.30 29.55
CA ASP A 181 -3.86 -5.73 30.81
C ASP A 181 -4.25 -7.22 30.84
N THR A 182 -4.27 -7.88 29.68
CA THR A 182 -4.75 -9.26 29.53
C THR A 182 -3.68 -10.25 29.10
N ALA A 183 -2.40 -9.87 29.19
CA ALA A 183 -1.26 -10.75 28.96
C ALA A 183 -1.24 -11.93 29.95
N TYR A 184 -0.84 -13.12 29.49
CA TYR A 184 -0.89 -14.34 30.30
C TYR A 184 0.17 -15.36 29.88
N ASP A 185 0.49 -16.29 30.78
CA ASP A 185 1.35 -17.45 30.46
C ASP A 185 0.50 -18.63 29.99
N LYS A 186 0.89 -19.21 28.86
CA LYS A 186 0.25 -20.37 28.26
C LYS A 186 1.19 -21.56 28.29
N THR A 187 0.71 -22.68 28.82
CA THR A 187 1.45 -23.93 28.78
C THR A 187 1.15 -24.66 27.48
N VAL A 188 2.19 -24.94 26.68
CA VAL A 188 2.07 -25.69 25.42
C VAL A 188 2.90 -26.96 25.52
N THR A 189 2.34 -28.08 25.11
CA THR A 189 3.07 -29.35 25.00
C THR A 189 3.54 -29.52 23.57
N GLU A 190 4.85 -29.46 23.35
CA GLU A 190 5.43 -29.79 22.06
C GLU A 190 5.70 -31.30 21.92
N ARG A 191 5.57 -31.79 20.68
CA ARG A 191 5.81 -33.18 20.21
C ARG A 191 4.78 -34.22 20.65
N LYS A 192 4.60 -35.25 19.81
CA LYS A 192 3.72 -36.41 20.06
C LYS A 192 4.56 -37.62 20.51
N GLY A 193 4.08 -38.40 21.48
CA GLY A 193 4.72 -39.64 21.94
C GLY A 193 5.49 -39.51 23.27
N LYS A 194 6.49 -40.38 23.49
CA LYS A 194 7.26 -40.48 24.76
C LYS A 194 8.14 -39.26 25.07
N ASN A 195 8.34 -38.34 24.12
CA ASN A 195 9.17 -37.14 24.27
C ASN A 195 8.31 -35.87 24.38
N LYS A 196 7.24 -35.90 25.19
CA LYS A 196 6.43 -34.70 25.47
C LYS A 196 7.23 -33.74 26.33
N GLN A 197 7.52 -32.57 25.79
CA GLN A 197 8.09 -31.47 26.55
C GLN A 197 7.02 -30.42 26.76
N THR A 198 6.86 -30.01 28.01
CA THR A 198 5.95 -28.92 28.38
C THR A 198 6.76 -27.66 28.47
N ILE A 199 6.40 -26.66 27.66
CA ILE A 199 7.01 -25.33 27.67
C ILE A 199 5.96 -24.31 28.08
N THR A 200 6.35 -23.35 28.92
CA THR A 200 5.53 -22.18 29.20
C THR A 200 5.93 -21.10 28.20
N ILE A 201 4.97 -20.64 27.42
CA ILE A 201 5.13 -19.50 26.51
C ILE A 201 4.40 -18.30 27.10
N HIS A 202 5.04 -17.15 27.09
CA HIS A 202 4.42 -15.90 27.54
C HIS A 202 3.66 -15.26 26.37
N VAL A 203 2.34 -15.11 26.51
CA VAL A 203 1.48 -14.41 25.55
C VAL A 203 1.35 -12.96 26.02
N GLY A 204 2.30 -12.14 25.57
CA GLY A 204 2.38 -10.72 25.90
C GLY A 204 1.58 -9.81 24.97
N HIS A 205 1.63 -8.53 25.31
CA HIS A 205 1.04 -7.44 24.56
C HIS A 205 1.65 -7.26 23.15
N SER A 206 0.89 -6.60 22.27
CA SER A 206 1.29 -6.36 20.89
C SER A 206 1.31 -4.87 20.55
N SER A 207 2.26 -4.46 19.71
CA SER A 207 2.39 -3.10 19.19
C SER A 207 2.57 -3.14 17.68
N CYS A 208 2.07 -2.12 16.99
CA CYS A 208 2.36 -1.87 15.59
C CYS A 208 3.67 -1.10 15.35
N HIS A 209 4.30 -0.59 16.41
CA HIS A 209 5.48 0.27 16.32
C HIS A 209 6.70 -0.25 17.09
N ASP A 210 6.51 -1.16 18.04
CA ASP A 210 7.58 -1.64 18.91
C ASP A 210 7.92 -3.10 18.61
N LEU A 211 9.13 -3.33 18.09
CA LEU A 211 9.62 -4.65 17.71
C LEU A 211 9.72 -5.60 18.92
N THR A 212 10.06 -5.07 20.10
CA THR A 212 10.09 -5.86 21.33
C THR A 212 8.69 -6.35 21.74
N LYS A 213 7.66 -5.65 21.25
CA LYS A 213 6.24 -5.94 21.41
C LYS A 213 5.64 -6.51 20.13
N LYS A 214 6.42 -7.28 19.36
CA LYS A 214 5.96 -8.04 18.18
C LYS A 214 5.51 -7.19 16.98
N ALA A 215 5.96 -5.95 16.85
CA ALA A 215 5.79 -5.23 15.58
C ALA A 215 6.62 -5.90 14.47
N ARG A 216 6.09 -5.92 13.24
CA ARG A 216 6.78 -6.49 12.07
C ARG A 216 7.91 -5.57 11.62
N SER A 217 8.95 -6.16 11.05
CA SER A 217 10.02 -5.43 10.35
C SER A 217 10.47 -6.19 9.11
N LEU A 218 11.02 -5.46 8.13
CA LEU A 218 11.66 -6.09 6.97
C LEU A 218 12.82 -7.00 7.37
N THR A 219 13.60 -6.61 8.38
CA THR A 219 14.72 -7.41 8.87
C THR A 219 14.26 -8.77 9.41
N GLU A 220 13.19 -8.79 10.22
CA GLU A 220 12.60 -10.04 10.72
C GLU A 220 12.10 -10.90 9.55
N GLN A 221 11.39 -10.30 8.59
CA GLN A 221 10.90 -10.99 7.42
C GLN A 221 12.02 -11.64 6.60
N THR A 222 13.10 -10.91 6.29
CA THR A 222 14.25 -11.46 5.56
C THR A 222 14.85 -12.65 6.29
N LEU A 223 15.00 -12.57 7.62
CA LEU A 223 15.53 -13.67 8.43
C LEU A 223 14.60 -14.89 8.42
N SER A 224 13.28 -14.71 8.55
CA SER A 224 12.30 -15.80 8.50
C SER A 224 12.26 -16.49 7.14
N LEU A 225 12.30 -15.72 6.05
CA LEU A 225 12.31 -16.27 4.69
C LEU A 225 13.60 -17.06 4.43
N THR A 226 14.76 -16.58 4.89
CA THR A 226 16.04 -17.31 4.75
C THR A 226 16.01 -18.66 5.47
N LYS A 227 15.30 -18.74 6.60
CA LYS A 227 15.13 -19.99 7.36
C LYS A 227 14.03 -20.90 6.80
N ASN A 228 13.30 -20.48 5.76
CA ASN A 228 12.12 -21.16 5.21
C ASN A 228 11.04 -21.48 6.27
N THR A 229 10.91 -20.63 7.28
CA THR A 229 9.89 -20.77 8.34
C THR A 229 8.67 -19.93 8.00
N ASN A 230 7.50 -20.55 7.87
CA ASN A 230 6.23 -19.83 7.67
C ASN A 230 5.56 -19.47 9.01
N GLU A 231 6.33 -19.38 10.09
CA GLU A 231 5.79 -19.29 11.45
C GLU A 231 5.11 -17.95 11.73
N LEU A 232 5.48 -16.88 11.03
CA LEU A 232 4.95 -15.52 11.27
C LEU A 232 4.10 -14.99 10.12
N GLY A 233 3.72 -15.86 9.18
CA GLY A 233 2.89 -15.49 8.02
C GLY A 233 3.64 -14.71 6.92
N TYR A 234 4.97 -14.72 6.92
CA TYR A 234 5.79 -14.24 5.80
C TYR A 234 5.81 -15.29 4.69
N LYS A 235 5.39 -14.90 3.47
CA LYS A 235 5.24 -15.84 2.35
C LYS A 235 6.37 -15.72 1.33
N CYS A 236 6.72 -14.50 0.97
CA CYS A 236 7.75 -14.21 -0.01
C CYS A 236 8.38 -12.83 0.23
N GLU A 237 9.36 -12.49 -0.59
CA GLU A 237 9.98 -11.17 -0.57
C GLU A 237 8.95 -10.06 -0.89
N PRO A 238 9.08 -8.88 -0.26
CA PRO A 238 8.24 -7.72 -0.58
C PRO A 238 8.30 -7.32 -2.06
N LEU A 239 7.18 -6.88 -2.63
CA LEU A 239 7.03 -6.53 -4.04
C LEU A 239 8.04 -5.47 -4.51
N PHE A 240 8.30 -4.47 -3.68
CA PHE A 240 9.21 -3.37 -3.96
C PHE A 240 10.55 -3.47 -3.20
N GLY A 241 10.84 -4.66 -2.64
CA GLY A 241 12.00 -4.87 -1.76
C GLY A 241 11.94 -3.97 -0.53
N ASP A 242 13.02 -3.23 -0.28
CA ASP A 242 13.20 -2.30 0.84
C ASP A 242 12.63 -0.90 0.61
N LEU A 243 11.82 -0.70 -0.46
CA LEU A 243 11.25 0.62 -0.74
C LEU A 243 10.28 1.10 0.35
N PHE A 244 9.56 0.17 0.97
CA PHE A 244 8.54 0.47 1.99
C PHE A 244 8.80 -0.34 3.24
N ASP A 245 8.78 0.34 4.39
CA ASP A 245 8.69 -0.33 5.68
C ASP A 245 7.22 -0.44 6.11
N TYR A 246 6.91 -1.32 7.07
CA TYR A 246 5.56 -1.54 7.58
C TYR A 246 4.91 -0.25 8.11
N GLN A 247 5.72 0.63 8.70
CA GLN A 247 5.33 1.95 9.19
C GLN A 247 4.98 2.98 8.10
N ASP A 248 5.36 2.71 6.84
CA ASP A 248 5.01 3.60 5.73
C ASP A 248 3.61 3.33 5.17
N TYR A 249 2.98 2.22 5.57
CA TYR A 249 1.61 1.90 5.17
C TYR A 249 0.57 2.76 5.89
N CYS A 250 -0.29 3.39 5.09
CA CYS A 250 -1.43 4.17 5.52
C CYS A 250 -2.70 3.35 5.28
N ALA A 251 -3.31 2.88 6.38
CA ALA A 251 -4.51 2.06 6.33
C ALA A 251 -5.68 2.78 5.63
N ASP A 252 -6.34 2.07 4.73
CA ASP A 252 -7.56 2.56 4.09
C ASP A 252 -8.75 2.50 5.06
N THR A 253 -9.07 3.66 5.63
CA THR A 253 -10.18 3.78 6.58
C THR A 253 -11.55 3.51 5.97
N LEU A 254 -11.74 3.72 4.66
CA LEU A 254 -13.02 3.44 4.00
C LEU A 254 -13.23 1.92 3.91
N HIS A 255 -12.24 1.21 3.36
CA HIS A 255 -12.31 -0.26 3.27
C HIS A 255 -12.40 -0.91 4.65
N MET A 256 -11.71 -0.36 5.66
CA MET A 256 -11.86 -0.82 7.04
C MET A 256 -13.29 -0.64 7.57
N LYS A 257 -13.92 0.52 7.35
CA LYS A 257 -15.31 0.76 7.76
C LYS A 257 -16.29 -0.21 7.10
N LEU A 258 -16.11 -0.50 5.81
CA LEU A 258 -16.92 -1.50 5.11
C LEU A 258 -16.80 -2.88 5.75
N ARG A 259 -15.57 -3.30 6.13
CA ARG A 259 -15.35 -4.58 6.82
C ARG A 259 -15.97 -4.62 8.22
N VAL A 260 -15.85 -3.54 8.98
CA VAL A 260 -16.50 -3.44 10.30
C VAL A 260 -18.02 -3.55 10.16
N PHE A 261 -18.59 -2.87 9.16
CA PHE A 261 -20.01 -2.94 8.88
C PHE A 261 -20.45 -4.36 8.48
N ASP A 262 -19.71 -5.05 7.61
CA ASP A 262 -19.99 -6.43 7.21
C ASP A 262 -20.06 -7.37 8.42
N VAL A 263 -19.14 -7.22 9.38
CA VAL A 263 -19.10 -8.04 10.60
C VAL A 263 -20.31 -7.75 11.49
N ILE A 264 -20.61 -6.48 11.74
CA ILE A 264 -21.77 -6.08 12.56
C ILE A 264 -23.07 -6.60 11.92
N LEU A 265 -23.24 -6.41 10.61
CA LEU A 265 -24.42 -6.87 9.90
C LEU A 265 -24.56 -8.40 9.98
N LYS A 266 -23.46 -9.13 9.80
CA LYS A 266 -23.45 -10.60 9.94
C LYS A 266 -23.92 -11.04 11.33
N ASP A 267 -23.44 -10.38 12.38
CA ASP A 267 -23.82 -10.69 13.76
C ASP A 267 -25.30 -10.35 14.03
N MET A 268 -25.78 -9.21 13.53
CA MET A 268 -27.20 -8.85 13.61
C MET A 268 -28.09 -9.87 12.91
N LEU A 269 -27.74 -10.29 11.69
CA LEU A 269 -28.48 -11.31 10.94
C LEU A 269 -28.44 -12.68 11.63
N ALA A 270 -27.30 -13.07 12.20
CA ALA A 270 -27.17 -14.31 12.97
C ALA A 270 -28.00 -14.26 14.26
N TYR A 271 -28.12 -13.10 14.91
CA TYR A 271 -29.00 -12.92 16.06
C TYR A 271 -30.49 -12.97 15.67
N ALA A 272 -30.88 -12.24 14.63
CA ALA A 272 -32.23 -12.25 14.06
C ALA A 272 -32.70 -13.68 13.74
N SER A 273 -31.86 -14.42 13.00
CA SER A 273 -32.12 -15.82 12.67
C SER A 273 -32.28 -16.73 13.89
N ARG A 274 -31.48 -16.53 14.95
CA ARG A 274 -31.60 -17.30 16.20
C ARG A 274 -32.84 -16.95 17.03
N THR A 275 -33.35 -15.72 16.89
CA THR A 275 -34.46 -15.20 17.69
C THR A 275 -35.80 -15.17 16.96
N GLY A 276 -35.82 -15.52 15.66
CA GLY A 276 -37.02 -15.50 14.82
C GLY A 276 -37.58 -14.09 14.60
N LYS A 277 -36.76 -13.05 14.76
CA LYS A 277 -37.10 -11.64 14.54
C LYS A 277 -36.50 -11.13 13.24
#